data_AF-A0A1G9QZ75-F1
#
_entry.id   AF-A0A1G9QZ75-F1
#
_cell.length_a   1.000
_cell.length_b   1.000
_cell.length_c   1.000
_cell.angle_alpha   90.00
_cell.angle_beta   90.00
_cell.angle_gamma   90.00
#
_symmetry.space_group_name_H-M   'P 1'
#
loop_
_entity.id
_entity.type
_entity.pdbx_description
1 polymer ?
#
loop_
_entity_poly.entity_id
_entity_poly.type
_entity_poly.pdbx_seq_one_letter_code
_entity_poly.pdbx_strand_id
1 'polypeptide(L)'
;MNDDPRAALLAAAEGDDGPHTALLVLRHALAWSARAVASAHPRDHTDPAVIELVIVLDDALTQVDALVEHVVAVADAGVAGVPVTAYLARQASALTELAERVAALRREHEALFAVEEELRACGEEHDRIGAQVEELNRLRRLSEALPEIRAQHETLQRRLQTMTSESAQAEQALADTAHQVVVLRDELVADLGQRTRDQLDRLSRTEARWAALHAEFAEKTTALADKNVEYEKLKAERDGLLRAVAAQHECDQDLLARLSEVSEGGALDRVRALLADVRMTLDQVETALGDALVRYDEFVEQNRKVLPW
;
A
#
# COMPACT_ATOMS: atom_id res chain seq x y z
N MET A 1 -46.10 -48.83 -85.77
CA MET A 1 -47.18 -48.01 -85.20
C MET A 1 -46.91 -47.93 -83.71
N ASN A 2 -46.50 -46.76 -83.22
CA ASN A 2 -46.29 -46.52 -81.79
C ASN A 2 -47.68 -46.31 -81.18
N ASP A 3 -48.27 -47.35 -80.61
CA ASP A 3 -49.46 -47.21 -79.77
C ASP A 3 -49.02 -46.54 -78.46
N ASP A 4 -49.16 -45.23 -78.39
CA ASP A 4 -49.03 -44.49 -77.14
C ASP A 4 -50.27 -44.77 -76.27
N PRO A 5 -50.15 -45.51 -75.17
CA PRO A 5 -51.30 -45.89 -74.34
C PRO A 5 -51.99 -44.68 -73.73
N ARG A 6 -51.28 -43.54 -73.57
CA ARG A 6 -51.87 -42.29 -73.09
C ARG A 6 -52.79 -41.66 -74.12
N ALA A 7 -52.40 -41.65 -75.39
CA ALA A 7 -53.23 -41.14 -76.48
C ALA A 7 -54.47 -42.02 -76.70
N ALA A 8 -54.30 -43.34 -76.57
CA ALA A 8 -55.41 -44.30 -76.65
C ALA A 8 -56.42 -44.17 -75.48
N LEU A 9 -55.93 -43.86 -74.26
CA LEU A 9 -56.79 -43.59 -73.11
C LEU A 9 -57.66 -42.34 -73.33
N LEU A 10 -57.05 -41.24 -73.79
CA LEU A 10 -57.78 -40.00 -74.04
C LEU A 10 -58.84 -40.17 -75.14
N ALA A 11 -58.50 -40.87 -76.21
CA ALA A 11 -59.44 -41.19 -77.29
C ALA A 11 -60.60 -42.11 -76.83
N ALA A 12 -60.34 -43.04 -75.91
CA ALA A 12 -61.39 -43.88 -75.32
C ALA A 12 -62.28 -43.12 -74.34
N ALA A 13 -61.74 -42.13 -73.62
CA ALA A 13 -62.48 -41.31 -72.67
C ALA A 13 -63.40 -40.27 -73.33
N GLU A 14 -63.17 -39.92 -74.61
CA GLU A 14 -64.02 -39.03 -75.40
C GLU A 14 -65.26 -39.73 -76.02
N GLY A 15 -65.38 -41.06 -75.85
CA GLY A 15 -66.51 -41.87 -76.31
C GLY A 15 -67.76 -41.80 -75.43
N ASP A 16 -68.80 -42.56 -75.79
CA ASP A 16 -70.08 -42.62 -75.05
C ASP A 16 -69.90 -43.25 -73.64
N ASP A 17 -70.64 -42.77 -72.64
CA ASP A 17 -70.50 -43.04 -71.18
C ASP A 17 -70.97 -44.47 -70.76
N GLY A 18 -70.77 -45.45 -71.63
CA GLY A 18 -71.16 -46.84 -71.41
C GLY A 18 -70.15 -47.63 -70.55
N PRO A 19 -70.60 -48.73 -69.90
CA PRO A 19 -69.73 -49.58 -69.08
C PRO A 19 -68.59 -50.23 -69.87
N HIS A 20 -68.76 -50.42 -71.19
CA HIS A 20 -67.71 -50.92 -72.07
C HIS A 20 -66.59 -49.88 -72.27
N THR A 21 -66.94 -48.61 -72.41
CA THR A 21 -65.98 -47.49 -72.54
C THR A 21 -65.15 -47.36 -71.27
N ALA A 22 -65.77 -47.47 -70.08
CA ALA A 22 -65.05 -47.44 -68.81
C ALA A 22 -64.01 -48.56 -68.66
N LEU A 23 -64.32 -49.79 -69.12
CA LEU A 23 -63.36 -50.91 -69.11
C LEU A 23 -62.25 -50.75 -70.15
N LEU A 24 -62.52 -50.14 -71.30
CA LEU A 24 -61.49 -49.79 -72.29
C LEU A 24 -60.53 -48.72 -71.75
N VAL A 25 -61.07 -47.68 -71.10
CA VAL A 25 -60.29 -46.65 -70.42
C VAL A 25 -59.43 -47.27 -69.33
N LEU A 26 -59.98 -48.16 -68.49
CA LEU A 26 -59.21 -48.87 -67.46
C LEU A 26 -58.08 -49.72 -68.05
N ARG A 27 -58.34 -50.45 -69.14
CA ARG A 27 -57.32 -51.25 -69.84
C ARG A 27 -56.16 -50.38 -70.33
N HIS A 28 -56.46 -49.24 -70.96
CA HIS A 28 -55.43 -48.32 -71.43
C HIS A 28 -54.72 -47.60 -70.28
N ALA A 29 -55.42 -47.30 -69.19
CA ALA A 29 -54.86 -46.73 -67.97
C ALA A 29 -53.85 -47.68 -67.34
N LEU A 30 -54.20 -48.95 -67.15
CA LEU A 30 -53.28 -49.96 -66.62
C LEU A 30 -52.03 -50.13 -67.50
N ALA A 31 -52.21 -50.14 -68.82
CA ALA A 31 -51.08 -50.23 -69.76
C ALA A 31 -50.16 -49.00 -69.69
N TRP A 32 -50.74 -47.81 -69.55
CA TRP A 32 -49.97 -46.57 -69.38
C TRP A 32 -49.26 -46.53 -68.02
N SER A 33 -49.96 -46.85 -66.93
CA SER A 33 -49.40 -46.89 -65.57
C SER A 33 -48.26 -47.90 -65.45
N ALA A 34 -48.41 -49.11 -66.01
CA ALA A 34 -47.33 -50.10 -66.03
C ALA A 34 -46.09 -49.59 -66.77
N ARG A 35 -46.28 -48.86 -67.87
CA ARG A 35 -45.17 -48.24 -68.63
C ARG A 35 -44.55 -47.07 -67.88
N ALA A 36 -45.36 -46.25 -67.19
CA ALA A 36 -44.91 -45.14 -66.38
C ALA A 36 -44.06 -45.63 -65.19
N VAL A 37 -44.55 -46.63 -64.45
CA VAL A 37 -43.82 -47.29 -63.36
C VAL A 37 -42.55 -47.97 -63.87
N ALA A 38 -42.62 -48.69 -64.99
CA ALA A 38 -41.42 -49.28 -65.60
C ALA A 38 -40.41 -48.23 -66.08
N SER A 39 -40.84 -47.03 -66.47
CA SER A 39 -39.93 -45.95 -66.86
C SER A 39 -39.35 -45.19 -65.67
N ALA A 40 -40.03 -45.21 -64.53
CA ALA A 40 -39.54 -44.72 -63.25
C ALA A 40 -38.54 -45.74 -62.67
N HIS A 41 -37.36 -45.86 -63.28
CA HIS A 41 -36.26 -46.60 -62.68
C HIS A 41 -35.69 -45.80 -61.50
N PRO A 42 -35.85 -46.23 -60.24
CA PRO A 42 -35.29 -45.53 -59.11
C PRO A 42 -33.76 -45.64 -59.16
N ARG A 43 -33.07 -44.52 -59.37
CA ARG A 43 -31.60 -44.46 -59.29
C ARG A 43 -31.10 -44.26 -57.86
N ASP A 44 -31.96 -43.72 -56.99
CA ASP A 44 -31.74 -43.55 -55.56
C ASP A 44 -33.00 -44.02 -54.80
N HIS A 45 -32.78 -44.76 -53.72
CA HIS A 45 -33.86 -45.28 -52.85
C HIS A 45 -34.52 -44.20 -51.98
N THR A 46 -34.01 -42.97 -52.04
CA THR A 46 -34.44 -41.83 -51.22
C THR A 46 -35.09 -40.72 -52.04
N ASP A 47 -35.36 -40.97 -53.33
CA ASP A 47 -36.01 -39.98 -54.19
C ASP A 47 -37.48 -39.79 -53.75
N PRO A 48 -37.88 -38.60 -53.27
CA PRO A 48 -39.25 -38.34 -52.82
C PRO A 48 -40.29 -38.59 -53.92
N ALA A 49 -39.92 -38.49 -55.21
CA ALA A 49 -40.82 -38.79 -56.32
C ALA A 49 -41.17 -40.29 -56.42
N VAL A 50 -40.27 -41.17 -55.98
CA VAL A 50 -40.51 -42.62 -55.94
C VAL A 50 -41.45 -42.97 -54.80
N ILE A 51 -41.31 -42.30 -53.64
CA ILE A 51 -42.21 -42.46 -52.50
C ILE A 51 -43.63 -42.00 -52.86
N GLU A 52 -43.76 -40.84 -53.50
CA GLU A 52 -45.06 -40.32 -53.96
C GLU A 52 -45.71 -41.26 -55.00
N LEU A 53 -44.92 -41.80 -55.93
CA LEU A 53 -45.40 -42.79 -56.91
C LEU A 53 -45.91 -44.07 -56.24
N VAL A 54 -45.24 -44.54 -55.18
CA VAL A 54 -45.67 -45.71 -54.41
C VAL A 54 -46.96 -45.40 -53.63
N ILE A 55 -47.10 -44.20 -53.05
CA ILE A 55 -48.33 -43.78 -52.36
C ILE A 55 -49.52 -43.76 -53.33
N VAL A 56 -49.36 -43.14 -54.51
CA VAL A 56 -50.43 -43.08 -55.52
C VAL A 56 -50.79 -44.47 -56.06
N LEU A 57 -49.80 -45.37 -56.16
CA LEU A 57 -50.05 -46.76 -56.54
C LEU A 57 -50.81 -47.53 -55.45
N ASP A 58 -50.45 -47.34 -54.19
CA ASP A 58 -51.13 -47.94 -53.03
C ASP A 58 -52.60 -47.48 -52.94
N ASP A 59 -52.85 -46.19 -53.13
CA ASP A 59 -54.21 -45.62 -53.19
C ASP A 59 -55.03 -46.21 -54.35
N ALA A 60 -54.41 -46.42 -55.52
CA ALA A 60 -55.05 -47.05 -56.67
C ALA A 60 -55.36 -48.54 -56.41
N LEU A 61 -54.48 -49.26 -55.71
CA LEU A 61 -54.70 -50.66 -55.31
C LEU A 61 -55.85 -50.81 -54.32
N THR A 62 -56.09 -49.82 -53.46
CA THR A 62 -57.23 -49.82 -52.53
C THR A 62 -58.59 -49.85 -53.26
N GLN A 63 -58.66 -49.36 -54.51
CA GLN A 63 -59.88 -49.40 -55.32
C GLN A 63 -60.04 -50.72 -56.11
N VAL A 64 -59.03 -51.58 -56.13
CA VAL A 64 -59.04 -52.85 -56.88
C VAL A 64 -60.00 -53.87 -56.26
N ASP A 65 -60.18 -53.86 -54.93
CA ASP A 65 -61.08 -54.79 -54.25
C ASP A 65 -62.54 -54.62 -54.70
N ALA A 66 -63.00 -53.36 -54.81
CA ALA A 66 -64.34 -53.05 -55.33
C ALA A 66 -64.51 -53.49 -56.79
N LEU A 67 -63.45 -53.34 -57.61
CA LEU A 67 -63.45 -53.77 -59.00
C LEU A 67 -63.50 -55.31 -59.11
N VAL A 68 -62.74 -56.03 -58.27
CA VAL A 68 -62.70 -57.49 -58.24
C VAL A 68 -64.08 -58.08 -57.88
N GLU A 69 -64.77 -57.50 -56.91
CA GLU A 69 -66.12 -57.91 -56.52
C GLU A 69 -67.11 -57.83 -57.70
N HIS A 70 -67.04 -56.73 -58.47
CA HIS A 70 -67.93 -56.52 -59.61
C HIS A 70 -67.55 -57.33 -60.85
N VAL A 71 -66.26 -57.63 -61.07
CA VAL A 71 -65.80 -58.45 -62.22
C VAL A 71 -66.30 -59.89 -62.11
N VAL A 72 -66.33 -60.47 -60.90
CA VAL A 72 -66.90 -61.81 -60.68
C VAL A 72 -68.40 -61.81 -60.98
N ALA A 73 -69.13 -60.81 -60.49
CA ALA A 73 -70.57 -60.67 -60.76
C ALA A 73 -70.89 -60.51 -62.26
N VAL A 74 -70.06 -59.78 -63.01
CA VAL A 74 -70.22 -59.60 -64.46
C VAL A 74 -69.84 -60.88 -65.24
N ALA A 75 -68.82 -61.61 -64.80
CA ALA A 75 -68.42 -62.88 -65.42
C ALA A 75 -69.50 -63.97 -65.24
N ASP A 76 -70.16 -63.99 -64.08
CA ASP A 76 -71.28 -64.89 -63.79
C ASP A 76 -72.54 -64.53 -64.61
N ALA A 77 -72.82 -63.22 -64.79
CA ALA A 77 -73.95 -62.75 -65.59
C ALA A 77 -73.75 -62.88 -67.12
N GLY A 78 -72.51 -62.81 -67.60
CA GLY A 78 -72.18 -62.79 -69.03
C GLY A 78 -72.13 -64.14 -69.74
N VAL A 79 -72.45 -65.26 -69.06
CA VAL A 79 -72.27 -66.63 -69.58
C VAL A 79 -70.85 -66.84 -70.13
N ALA A 80 -69.86 -66.22 -69.49
CA ALA A 80 -68.46 -66.48 -69.81
C ALA A 80 -68.19 -67.97 -69.53
N GLY A 81 -67.69 -68.71 -70.52
CA GLY A 81 -67.44 -70.14 -70.34
C GLY A 81 -66.54 -70.41 -69.12
N VAL A 82 -66.70 -71.59 -68.52
CA VAL A 82 -65.97 -72.07 -67.32
C VAL A 82 -64.47 -71.74 -67.29
N PRO A 83 -63.71 -71.76 -68.41
CA PRO A 83 -62.29 -71.39 -68.41
C PRO A 83 -62.01 -69.91 -68.07
N VAL A 84 -62.89 -68.99 -68.47
CA VAL A 84 -62.70 -67.54 -68.28
C VAL A 84 -63.03 -67.12 -66.85
N THR A 85 -64.11 -67.66 -66.28
CA THR A 85 -64.48 -67.43 -64.88
C THR A 85 -63.42 -67.98 -63.93
N ALA A 86 -62.87 -69.18 -64.20
CA ALA A 86 -61.78 -69.75 -63.42
C ALA A 86 -60.48 -68.92 -63.49
N TYR A 87 -60.15 -68.37 -64.66
CA TYR A 87 -58.99 -67.49 -64.82
C TYR A 87 -59.15 -66.18 -64.05
N LEU A 88 -60.31 -65.52 -64.16
CA LEU A 88 -60.60 -64.28 -63.45
C LEU A 88 -60.63 -64.49 -61.93
N ALA A 89 -61.22 -65.59 -61.44
CA ALA A 89 -61.21 -65.93 -60.02
C ALA A 89 -59.79 -66.15 -59.49
N ARG A 90 -58.91 -66.79 -60.27
CA ARG A 90 -57.50 -66.96 -59.89
C ARG A 90 -56.76 -65.63 -59.84
N GLN A 91 -57.00 -64.73 -60.79
CA GLN A 91 -56.35 -63.41 -60.79
C GLN A 91 -56.86 -62.52 -59.66
N ALA A 92 -58.17 -62.53 -59.39
CA ALA A 92 -58.78 -61.89 -58.24
C ALA A 92 -58.12 -62.35 -56.93
N SER A 93 -58.02 -63.66 -56.72
CA SER A 93 -57.36 -64.22 -55.53
C SER A 93 -55.90 -63.80 -55.39
N ALA A 94 -55.15 -63.72 -56.49
CA ALA A 94 -53.75 -63.29 -56.47
C ALA A 94 -53.61 -61.78 -56.13
N LEU A 95 -54.54 -60.95 -56.60
CA LEU A 95 -54.56 -59.51 -56.28
C LEU A 95 -54.91 -59.28 -54.81
N THR A 96 -55.90 -59.99 -54.28
CA THR A 96 -56.26 -59.92 -52.84
C THR A 96 -55.08 -60.36 -51.96
N GLU A 97 -54.39 -61.45 -52.30
CA GLU A 97 -53.21 -61.91 -51.54
C GLU A 97 -52.08 -60.87 -51.55
N LEU A 98 -51.85 -60.19 -52.69
CA LEU A 98 -50.85 -59.12 -52.77
C LEU A 98 -51.28 -57.88 -51.97
N ALA A 99 -52.55 -57.48 -52.03
CA ALA A 99 -53.08 -56.37 -51.25
C ALA A 99 -52.95 -56.63 -49.74
N GLU A 100 -53.27 -57.85 -49.29
CA GLU A 100 -53.07 -58.27 -47.90
C GLU A 100 -51.61 -58.21 -47.46
N ARG A 101 -50.67 -58.62 -48.33
CA ARG A 101 -49.22 -58.52 -48.07
C ARG A 101 -48.75 -57.07 -47.96
N VAL A 102 -49.20 -56.19 -48.85
CA VAL A 102 -48.88 -54.75 -48.79
C VAL A 102 -49.44 -54.14 -47.50
N ALA A 103 -50.69 -54.46 -47.15
CA ALA A 103 -51.31 -53.99 -45.91
C ALA A 103 -50.61 -54.54 -44.64
N ALA A 104 -50.03 -55.75 -44.70
CA ALA A 104 -49.24 -56.29 -43.61
C ALA A 104 -47.88 -55.57 -43.47
N LEU A 105 -47.18 -55.34 -44.57
CA LEU A 105 -45.92 -54.59 -44.59
C LEU A 105 -46.11 -53.14 -44.14
N ARG A 106 -47.24 -52.51 -44.49
CA ARG A 106 -47.58 -51.15 -44.03
C ARG A 106 -47.73 -51.09 -42.51
N ARG A 107 -48.45 -52.06 -41.93
CA ARG A 107 -48.59 -52.18 -40.47
C ARG A 107 -47.25 -52.44 -39.77
N GLU A 108 -46.37 -53.24 -40.37
CA GLU A 108 -45.02 -53.48 -39.85
C GLU A 108 -44.17 -52.20 -39.90
N HIS A 109 -44.23 -51.45 -41.00
CA HIS A 109 -43.52 -50.19 -41.12
C HIS A 109 -44.02 -49.13 -40.12
N GLU A 110 -45.34 -48.99 -39.96
CA GLU A 110 -45.93 -48.08 -38.97
C GLU A 110 -45.52 -48.45 -37.53
N ALA A 111 -45.47 -49.75 -37.22
CA ALA A 111 -44.99 -50.23 -35.92
C ALA A 111 -43.49 -49.93 -35.70
N LEU A 112 -42.66 -50.10 -36.72
CA LEU A 112 -41.23 -49.75 -36.64
C LEU A 112 -41.02 -48.25 -36.46
N PHE A 113 -41.78 -47.42 -37.18
CA PHE A 113 -41.72 -45.97 -37.04
C PHE A 113 -42.12 -45.50 -35.63
N ALA A 114 -43.15 -46.11 -35.03
CA ALA A 114 -43.52 -45.83 -33.66
C ALA A 114 -42.40 -46.17 -32.67
N VAL A 115 -41.72 -47.30 -32.85
CA VAL A 115 -40.57 -47.69 -32.01
C VAL A 115 -39.38 -46.76 -32.23
N GLU A 116 -39.14 -46.29 -33.46
CA GLU A 116 -38.08 -45.31 -33.74
C GLU A 116 -38.32 -43.99 -33.01
N GLU A 117 -39.56 -43.48 -33.02
CA GLU A 117 -39.95 -42.27 -32.27
C GLU A 117 -39.79 -42.46 -30.75
N GLU A 118 -40.17 -43.62 -30.21
CA GLU A 118 -39.94 -43.95 -28.80
C GLU A 118 -38.44 -43.98 -28.45
N LEU A 119 -37.61 -44.60 -29.29
CA LEU A 119 -36.16 -44.63 -29.10
C LEU A 119 -35.54 -43.24 -29.18
N ARG A 120 -36.03 -42.40 -30.10
CA ARG A 120 -35.60 -41.00 -30.20
C ARG A 120 -35.95 -40.22 -28.94
N ALA A 121 -37.17 -40.36 -28.44
CA ALA A 121 -37.59 -39.72 -27.19
C ALA A 121 -36.75 -40.22 -25.99
N CYS A 122 -36.48 -41.51 -25.90
CA CYS A 122 -35.58 -42.06 -24.88
C CYS A 122 -34.15 -41.53 -25.01
N GLY A 123 -33.65 -41.31 -26.24
CA GLY A 123 -32.35 -40.69 -26.49
C GLY A 123 -32.29 -39.25 -25.97
N GLU A 124 -33.31 -38.45 -26.27
CA GLU A 124 -33.41 -37.07 -25.78
C GLU A 124 -33.53 -37.00 -24.24
N GLU A 125 -34.22 -37.96 -23.62
CA GLU A 125 -34.26 -38.10 -22.16
C GLU A 125 -32.89 -38.49 -21.59
N HIS A 126 -32.17 -39.41 -22.23
CA HIS A 126 -30.84 -39.81 -21.81
C HIS A 126 -29.87 -38.63 -21.86
N ASP A 127 -29.89 -37.83 -22.93
CA ASP A 127 -29.07 -36.63 -23.07
C ASP A 127 -29.38 -35.60 -21.98
N ARG A 128 -30.68 -35.40 -21.66
CA ARG A 128 -31.11 -34.53 -20.58
C ARG A 128 -30.59 -35.01 -19.22
N ILE A 129 -30.67 -36.30 -18.94
CA ILE A 129 -30.14 -36.90 -17.71
C ILE A 129 -28.62 -36.76 -17.67
N GLY A 130 -27.93 -36.97 -18.80
CA GLY A 130 -26.49 -36.78 -18.93
C GLY A 130 -26.06 -35.36 -18.53
N ALA A 131 -26.73 -34.35 -19.07
CA ALA A 131 -26.48 -32.95 -18.72
C ALA A 131 -26.73 -32.66 -17.24
N GLN A 132 -27.77 -33.25 -16.64
CA GLN A 132 -28.04 -33.12 -15.20
C GLN A 132 -26.93 -33.76 -14.35
N VAL A 133 -26.42 -34.92 -14.74
CA VAL A 133 -25.32 -35.60 -14.04
C VAL A 133 -24.03 -34.78 -14.12
N GLU A 134 -23.73 -34.18 -15.27
CA GLU A 134 -22.58 -33.28 -15.42
C GLU A 134 -22.67 -32.06 -14.50
N GLU A 135 -23.85 -31.43 -14.43
CA GLU A 135 -24.06 -30.29 -13.53
C GLU A 135 -23.97 -30.70 -12.05
N LEU A 136 -24.52 -31.85 -11.66
CA LEU A 136 -24.35 -32.38 -10.31
C LEU A 136 -22.88 -32.66 -9.97
N ASN A 137 -22.12 -33.20 -10.93
CA ASN A 137 -20.68 -33.41 -10.75
C ASN A 137 -19.92 -32.08 -10.62
N ARG A 138 -20.31 -31.05 -11.36
CA ARG A 138 -19.76 -29.69 -11.22
C ARG A 138 -20.06 -29.12 -9.83
N LEU A 139 -21.31 -29.20 -9.39
CA LEU A 139 -21.73 -28.73 -8.07
C LEU A 139 -21.01 -29.48 -6.94
N ARG A 140 -20.78 -30.79 -7.10
CA ARG A 140 -19.97 -31.58 -6.18
C ARG A 140 -18.51 -31.11 -6.12
N ARG A 141 -17.86 -30.87 -7.26
CA ARG A 141 -16.49 -30.32 -7.28
C ARG A 141 -16.42 -28.96 -6.60
N LEU A 142 -17.42 -28.10 -6.81
CA LEU A 142 -17.52 -26.81 -6.14
C LEU A 142 -17.71 -26.96 -4.63
N SER A 143 -18.55 -27.89 -4.18
CA SER A 143 -18.75 -28.13 -2.75
C SER A 143 -17.53 -28.74 -2.07
N GLU A 144 -16.76 -29.57 -2.78
CA GLU A 144 -15.46 -30.10 -2.32
C GLU A 144 -14.38 -29.00 -2.21
N ALA A 145 -14.45 -27.95 -3.04
CA ALA A 145 -13.52 -26.81 -3.00
C ALA A 145 -13.86 -25.75 -1.93
N LEU A 146 -15.12 -25.66 -1.48
CA LEU A 146 -15.56 -24.67 -0.48
C LEU A 146 -14.78 -24.72 0.85
N PRO A 147 -14.49 -25.89 1.45
CA PRO A 147 -13.70 -25.99 2.67
C PRO A 147 -12.28 -25.41 2.50
N GLU A 148 -11.64 -25.63 1.36
CA GLU A 148 -10.31 -25.10 1.08
C GLU A 148 -10.34 -23.56 1.00
N ILE A 149 -11.31 -23.00 0.28
CA ILE A 149 -11.49 -21.54 0.19
C ILE A 149 -11.78 -20.94 1.58
N ARG A 150 -12.60 -21.59 2.40
CA ARG A 150 -12.86 -21.17 3.78
C ARG A 150 -11.58 -21.20 4.63
N ALA A 151 -10.79 -22.26 4.54
CA ALA A 151 -9.52 -22.37 5.26
C ALA A 151 -8.50 -21.30 4.83
N GLN A 152 -8.45 -20.99 3.52
CA GLN A 152 -7.64 -19.89 2.99
C GLN A 152 -8.12 -18.53 3.51
N HIS A 153 -9.44 -18.30 3.52
CA HIS A 153 -10.03 -17.07 4.06
C HIS A 153 -9.70 -16.88 5.55
N GLU A 154 -9.89 -17.92 6.37
CA GLU A 154 -9.53 -17.87 7.80
C GLU A 154 -8.04 -17.61 8.01
N THR A 155 -7.18 -18.19 7.17
CA THR A 155 -5.72 -17.98 7.25
C THR A 155 -5.36 -16.54 6.92
N LEU A 156 -5.97 -15.95 5.88
CA LEU A 156 -5.79 -14.53 5.54
C LEU A 156 -6.32 -13.62 6.64
N GLN A 157 -7.48 -13.94 7.22
CA GLN A 157 -8.07 -13.17 8.31
C GLN A 157 -7.19 -13.20 9.57
N ARG A 158 -6.65 -14.37 9.94
CA ARG A 158 -5.66 -14.50 11.03
C ARG A 158 -4.42 -13.66 10.75
N ARG A 159 -3.88 -13.71 9.54
CA ARG A 159 -2.71 -12.91 9.16
C ARG A 159 -2.98 -11.41 9.22
N LEU A 160 -4.15 -10.95 8.76
CA LEU A 160 -4.56 -9.56 8.87
C LEU A 160 -4.66 -9.12 10.33
N GLN A 161 -5.29 -9.93 11.19
CA GLN A 161 -5.36 -9.65 12.63
C GLN A 161 -3.98 -9.52 13.25
N THR A 162 -3.05 -10.43 12.95
CA THR A 162 -1.66 -10.35 13.42
C THR A 162 -1.01 -9.05 12.95
N MET A 163 -1.05 -8.74 11.65
CA MET A 163 -0.46 -7.50 11.12
C MET A 163 -1.07 -6.24 11.73
N THR A 164 -2.38 -6.19 11.94
CA THR A 164 -3.03 -5.05 12.60
C THR A 164 -2.60 -4.91 14.06
N SER A 165 -2.43 -6.02 14.77
CA SER A 165 -1.96 -6.00 16.17
C SER A 165 -0.50 -5.57 16.28
N GLU A 166 0.36 -6.03 15.36
CA GLU A 166 1.77 -5.61 15.29
C GLU A 166 1.88 -4.12 14.94
N SER A 167 1.06 -3.63 14.00
CA SER A 167 1.00 -2.19 13.67
C SER A 167 0.56 -1.35 14.86
N ALA A 168 -0.49 -1.76 15.59
CA ALA A 168 -0.95 -1.05 16.78
C ALA A 168 0.12 -1.04 17.90
N GLN A 169 0.85 -2.14 18.08
CA GLN A 169 1.98 -2.19 19.02
C GLN A 169 3.13 -1.28 18.60
N ALA A 170 3.47 -1.25 17.31
CA ALA A 170 4.50 -0.36 16.78
C ALA A 170 4.11 1.12 16.92
N GLU A 171 2.86 1.47 16.63
CA GLU A 171 2.31 2.82 16.84
C GLU A 171 2.37 3.24 18.32
N GLN A 172 1.99 2.33 19.23
CA GLN A 172 2.07 2.61 20.66
C GLN A 172 3.53 2.80 21.12
N ALA A 173 4.46 1.96 20.67
CA ALA A 173 5.88 2.11 20.98
C ALA A 173 6.46 3.43 20.44
N LEU A 174 6.04 3.87 19.25
CA LEU A 174 6.40 5.18 18.70
C LEU A 174 5.81 6.33 19.52
N ALA A 175 4.56 6.21 19.99
CA ALA A 175 3.95 7.20 20.86
C ALA A 175 4.67 7.30 22.22
N ASP A 176 5.03 6.17 22.83
CA ASP A 176 5.74 6.11 24.11
C ASP A 176 7.15 6.69 23.99
N THR A 177 7.88 6.35 22.92
CA THR A 177 9.22 6.92 22.66
C THR A 177 9.16 8.41 22.36
N ALA A 178 8.18 8.88 21.59
CA ALA A 178 7.96 10.31 21.37
C ALA A 178 7.66 11.04 22.68
N HIS A 179 6.86 10.45 23.56
CA HIS A 179 6.58 11.00 24.89
C HIS A 179 7.84 11.09 25.75
N GLN A 180 8.67 10.04 25.79
CA GLN A 180 9.94 10.04 26.52
C GLN A 180 10.91 11.11 26.00
N VAL A 181 10.98 11.32 24.68
CA VAL A 181 11.80 12.38 24.09
C VAL A 181 11.33 13.76 24.53
N VAL A 182 10.01 13.99 24.61
CA VAL A 182 9.46 15.26 25.12
C VAL A 182 9.83 15.46 26.59
N VAL A 183 9.66 14.43 27.43
CA VAL A 183 10.03 14.51 28.86
C VAL A 183 11.52 14.79 29.04
N LEU A 184 12.40 14.05 28.36
CA LEU A 184 13.85 14.26 28.43
C LEU A 184 14.25 15.65 27.92
N ARG A 185 13.60 16.15 26.87
CA ARG A 185 13.80 17.51 26.38
C ARG A 185 13.42 18.54 27.46
N ASP A 186 12.27 18.38 28.08
CA ASP A 186 11.77 19.32 29.09
C ASP A 186 12.66 19.31 30.34
N GLU A 187 13.13 18.14 30.77
CA GLU A 187 14.12 17.98 31.84
C GLU A 187 15.44 18.67 31.50
N LEU A 188 15.96 18.48 30.28
CA LEU A 188 17.20 19.10 29.83
C LEU A 188 17.08 20.63 29.72
N VAL A 189 15.93 21.13 29.26
CA VAL A 189 15.63 22.57 29.25
C VAL A 189 15.54 23.12 30.67
N ALA A 190 14.95 22.38 31.61
CA ALA A 190 14.87 22.79 33.01
C ALA A 190 16.26 22.83 33.68
N ASP A 191 17.10 21.82 33.48
CA ASP A 191 18.47 21.76 34.01
C ASP A 191 19.34 22.87 33.39
N LEU A 192 19.30 23.08 32.07
CA LEU A 192 20.00 24.19 31.42
C LEU A 192 19.50 25.56 31.92
N GLY A 193 18.19 25.70 32.10
CA GLY A 193 17.58 26.91 32.67
C GLY A 193 18.04 27.17 34.11
N GLN A 194 18.25 26.12 34.91
CA GLN A 194 18.77 26.25 36.27
C GLN A 194 20.27 26.58 36.27
N ARG A 195 21.08 25.89 35.45
CA ARG A 195 22.52 26.15 35.34
C ARG A 195 22.83 27.57 34.88
N THR A 196 22.07 28.08 33.90
CA THR A 196 22.23 29.46 33.43
C THR A 196 21.88 30.47 34.52
N ARG A 197 20.80 30.24 35.29
CA ARG A 197 20.47 31.05 36.48
C ARG A 197 21.57 31.02 37.53
N ASP A 198 22.07 29.83 37.88
CA ASP A 198 23.16 29.68 38.85
C ASP A 198 24.45 30.38 38.40
N GLN A 199 24.76 30.35 37.10
CA GLN A 199 25.91 31.06 36.52
C GLN A 199 25.72 32.57 36.57
N LEU A 200 24.53 33.09 36.24
CA LEU A 200 24.20 34.51 36.35
C LEU A 200 24.28 34.99 37.80
N ASP A 201 23.80 34.20 38.76
CA ASP A 201 23.90 34.50 40.19
C ASP A 201 25.36 34.50 40.69
N ARG A 202 26.21 33.61 40.16
CA ARG A 202 27.64 33.63 40.47
C ARG A 202 28.30 34.88 39.90
N LEU A 203 27.99 35.24 38.65
CA LEU A 203 28.52 36.44 38.00
C LEU A 203 28.11 37.70 38.76
N SER A 204 26.83 37.84 39.12
CA SER A 204 26.35 39.01 39.88
C SER A 204 27.00 39.12 41.26
N ARG A 205 27.22 37.99 41.96
CA ARG A 205 27.98 37.98 43.22
C ARG A 205 29.44 38.36 43.02
N THR A 206 30.09 37.92 41.94
CA THR A 206 31.47 38.33 41.65
C THR A 206 31.55 39.80 41.27
N GLU A 207 30.60 40.34 40.51
CA GLU A 207 30.51 41.77 40.21
C GLU A 207 30.32 42.60 41.47
N ALA A 208 29.43 42.18 42.38
CA ALA A 208 29.24 42.84 43.67
C ALA A 208 30.51 42.82 44.54
N ARG A 209 31.26 41.70 44.53
CA ARG A 209 32.54 41.59 45.22
C ARG A 209 33.59 42.51 44.61
N TRP A 210 33.69 42.56 43.27
CA TRP A 210 34.59 43.47 42.57
C TRP A 210 34.25 44.93 42.86
N ALA A 211 32.98 45.31 42.87
CA ALA A 211 32.54 46.65 43.22
C ALA A 211 32.91 47.03 44.66
N ALA A 212 32.73 46.12 45.63
CA ALA A 212 33.14 46.35 47.02
C ALA A 212 34.66 46.50 47.15
N LEU A 213 35.43 45.63 46.50
CA LEU A 213 36.89 45.71 46.48
C LEU A 213 37.37 47.03 45.86
N HIS A 214 36.72 47.47 44.79
CA HIS A 214 37.05 48.74 44.12
C HIS A 214 36.75 49.94 45.04
N ALA A 215 35.66 49.90 45.80
CA ALA A 215 35.35 50.92 46.80
C ALA A 215 36.38 50.94 47.94
N GLU A 216 36.79 49.78 48.46
CA GLU A 216 37.86 49.68 49.47
C GLU A 216 39.19 50.22 48.94
N PHE A 217 39.55 49.91 47.69
CA PHE A 217 40.75 50.45 47.07
C PHE A 217 40.67 51.97 46.93
N ALA A 218 39.53 52.50 46.47
CA ALA A 218 39.32 53.94 46.38
C ALA A 218 39.48 54.62 47.76
N GLU A 219 38.88 54.05 48.82
CA GLU A 219 39.02 54.56 50.19
C GLU A 219 40.47 54.48 50.70
N LYS A 220 41.19 53.38 50.43
CA LYS A 220 42.61 53.28 50.82
C LYS A 220 43.48 54.28 50.06
N THR A 221 43.18 54.56 48.79
CA THR A 221 43.91 55.57 48.01
C THR A 221 43.67 56.98 48.52
N THR A 222 42.45 57.33 48.94
CA THR A 222 42.18 58.64 49.56
C THR A 222 42.87 58.74 50.92
N ALA A 223 42.81 57.69 51.74
CA ALA A 223 43.52 57.66 53.02
C ALA A 223 45.05 57.78 52.87
N LEU A 224 45.64 57.14 51.86
CA LEU A 224 47.06 57.29 51.53
C LEU A 224 47.39 58.70 51.04
N ALA A 225 46.52 59.31 50.23
CA ALA A 225 46.69 60.71 49.82
C ALA A 225 46.68 61.65 51.04
N ASP A 226 45.75 61.47 51.97
CA ASP A 226 45.66 62.24 53.21
C ASP A 226 46.90 62.05 54.09
N LYS A 227 47.37 60.81 54.26
CA LYS A 227 48.60 60.50 55.02
C LYS A 227 49.85 61.06 54.36
N ASN A 228 49.93 61.09 53.04
CA ASN A 228 51.02 61.75 52.33
C ASN A 228 50.99 63.27 52.54
N VAL A 229 49.81 63.89 52.57
CA VAL A 229 49.69 65.32 52.90
C VAL A 229 50.16 65.59 54.34
N GLU A 230 49.81 64.74 55.31
CA GLU A 230 50.33 64.83 56.68
C GLU A 230 51.86 64.64 56.74
N TYR A 231 52.38 63.65 56.02
CA TYR A 231 53.81 63.38 55.95
C TYR A 231 54.60 64.56 55.36
N GLU A 232 54.12 65.15 54.26
CA GLU A 232 54.75 66.33 53.66
C GLU A 232 54.69 67.55 54.61
N LYS A 233 53.63 67.71 55.41
CA LYS A 233 53.57 68.75 56.45
C LYS A 233 54.62 68.50 57.54
N LEU A 234 54.69 67.29 58.09
CA LEU A 234 55.68 66.90 59.10
C LEU A 234 57.12 67.07 58.59
N LYS A 235 57.36 66.71 57.32
CA LYS A 235 58.65 66.91 56.66
C LYS A 235 58.98 68.39 56.55
N ALA A 236 58.02 69.23 56.15
CA ALA A 236 58.21 70.67 56.08
C ALA A 236 58.46 71.30 57.47
N GLU A 237 57.79 70.83 58.51
CA GLU A 237 58.02 71.24 59.91
C GLU A 237 59.42 70.84 60.39
N ARG A 238 59.82 69.59 60.14
CA ARG A 238 61.18 69.08 60.43
C ARG A 238 62.24 69.92 59.73
N ASP A 239 62.07 70.16 58.43
CA ASP A 239 63.01 70.96 57.64
C ASP A 239 63.02 72.43 58.09
N GLY A 240 61.91 72.93 58.64
CA GLY A 240 61.83 74.21 59.34
C GLY A 240 62.63 74.23 60.65
N LEU A 241 62.47 73.22 61.49
CA LEU A 241 63.21 73.06 62.74
C LEU A 241 64.71 72.90 62.51
N LEU A 242 65.12 72.09 61.53
CA LEU A 242 66.54 71.93 61.17
C LEU A 242 67.15 73.26 60.71
N ARG A 243 66.42 74.06 59.92
CA ARG A 243 66.88 75.41 59.56
C ARG A 243 66.98 76.35 60.76
N ALA A 244 66.04 76.28 61.71
CA ALA A 244 66.09 77.08 62.93
C ALA A 244 67.27 76.69 63.83
N VAL A 245 67.55 75.39 63.97
CA VAL A 245 68.71 74.87 64.72
C VAL A 245 70.02 75.26 64.03
N ALA A 246 70.09 75.18 62.70
CA ALA A 246 71.26 75.63 61.94
C ALA A 246 71.51 77.13 62.14
N ALA A 247 70.46 77.97 62.11
CA ALA A 247 70.57 79.40 62.38
C ALA A 247 70.99 79.70 63.83
N GLN A 248 70.49 78.94 64.81
CA GLN A 248 70.93 79.02 66.21
C GLN A 248 72.39 78.63 66.37
N HIS A 249 72.82 77.57 65.68
CA HIS A 249 74.22 77.15 65.68
C HIS A 249 75.13 78.22 65.06
N GLU A 250 74.68 78.89 64.00
CA GLU A 250 75.40 80.00 63.38
C GLU A 250 75.48 81.20 64.34
N CYS A 251 74.40 81.55 65.05
CA CYS A 251 74.43 82.57 66.11
C CYS A 251 75.33 82.20 67.30
N ASP A 252 75.35 80.94 67.72
CA ASP A 252 76.22 80.46 68.80
C ASP A 252 77.69 80.49 68.37
N GLN A 253 78.00 80.17 67.11
CA GLN A 253 79.34 80.34 66.54
C GLN A 253 79.75 81.82 66.48
N ASP A 254 78.83 82.72 66.13
CA ASP A 254 79.08 84.16 66.07
C ASP A 254 79.27 84.77 67.49
N LEU A 255 78.53 84.27 68.48
CA LEU A 255 78.73 84.59 69.90
C LEU A 255 80.07 84.06 70.43
N LEU A 256 80.48 82.86 70.03
CA LEU A 256 81.78 82.29 70.39
C LEU A 256 82.94 83.02 69.71
N ALA A 257 82.77 83.47 68.46
CA ALA A 257 83.74 84.32 67.78
C ALA A 257 83.92 85.64 68.53
N ARG A 258 82.82 86.28 68.96
CA ARG A 258 82.86 87.52 69.76
C ARG A 258 83.38 87.33 71.19
N LEU A 259 83.21 86.16 71.80
CA LEU A 259 83.77 85.83 73.11
C LEU A 259 85.27 85.47 73.04
N SER A 260 85.76 85.04 71.87
CA SER A 260 87.18 84.73 71.66
C SER A 260 88.10 85.96 71.59
N GLU A 261 87.53 87.16 71.46
CA GLU A 261 88.27 88.44 71.49
C GLU A 261 88.53 89.00 72.91
N VAL A 262 87.96 88.42 73.99
CA VAL A 262 87.91 89.10 75.31
C VAL A 262 88.58 88.38 76.49
N SER A 263 89.13 87.16 76.39
CA SER A 263 89.88 86.61 77.54
C SER A 263 91.01 85.64 77.23
N GLU A 264 92.22 86.02 77.65
CA GLU A 264 93.33 85.12 77.94
C GLU A 264 93.05 84.37 79.26
N GLY A 265 92.79 83.05 79.18
CA GLY A 265 92.83 82.18 80.35
C GLY A 265 91.86 81.00 80.35
N GLY A 266 92.36 79.82 79.96
CA GLY A 266 92.08 78.46 80.52
C GLY A 266 90.65 77.89 80.62
N ALA A 267 89.59 78.67 80.46
CA ALA A 267 88.19 78.22 80.50
C ALA A 267 87.62 77.93 79.11
N LEU A 268 88.10 78.64 78.08
CA LEU A 268 87.68 78.49 76.68
C LEU A 268 88.05 77.12 76.08
N ASP A 269 89.17 76.51 76.48
CA ASP A 269 89.55 75.17 75.99
C ASP A 269 88.64 74.06 76.53
N ARG A 270 88.05 74.24 77.74
CA ARG A 270 87.05 73.31 78.28
C ARG A 270 85.70 73.42 77.58
N VAL A 271 85.29 74.63 77.20
CA VAL A 271 84.07 74.85 76.41
C VAL A 271 84.24 74.33 74.98
N ARG A 272 85.43 74.49 74.38
CA ARG A 272 85.76 73.95 73.05
C ARG A 272 85.77 72.42 73.03
N ALA A 273 86.24 71.77 74.11
CA ALA A 273 86.14 70.31 74.26
C ALA A 273 84.68 69.83 74.40
N LEU A 274 83.86 70.53 75.18
CA LEU A 274 82.43 70.19 75.34
C LEU A 274 81.63 70.39 74.05
N LEU A 275 81.95 71.40 73.24
CA LEU A 275 81.31 71.62 71.93
C LEU A 275 81.74 70.60 70.88
N ALA A 276 83.00 70.13 70.92
CA ALA A 276 83.44 69.02 70.08
C ALA A 276 82.71 67.72 70.43
N ASP A 277 82.46 67.48 71.72
CA ASP A 277 81.67 66.33 72.19
C ASP A 277 80.20 66.45 71.76
N VAL A 278 79.59 67.63 71.90
CA VAL A 278 78.20 67.86 71.44
C VAL A 278 78.09 67.66 69.92
N ARG A 279 79.07 68.14 69.14
CA ARG A 279 79.12 67.91 67.69
C ARG A 279 79.26 66.43 67.34
N MET A 280 80.09 65.69 68.06
CA MET A 280 80.19 64.24 67.88
C MET A 280 78.87 63.54 68.21
N THR A 281 78.16 63.96 69.26
CA THR A 281 76.84 63.39 69.58
C THR A 281 75.77 63.75 68.55
N LEU A 282 75.83 64.94 67.94
CA LEU A 282 74.92 65.33 66.86
C LEU A 282 75.18 64.55 65.58
N ASP A 283 76.44 64.39 65.16
CA ASP A 283 76.80 63.55 64.00
C ASP A 283 76.41 62.08 64.23
N GLN A 284 76.53 61.57 65.47
CA GLN A 284 76.08 60.22 65.83
C GLN A 284 74.55 60.09 65.77
N VAL A 285 73.81 61.10 66.24
CA VAL A 285 72.34 61.11 66.14
C VAL A 285 71.89 61.25 64.69
N GLU A 286 72.58 62.05 63.87
CA GLU A 286 72.30 62.19 62.44
C GLU A 286 72.58 60.90 61.67
N THR A 287 73.68 60.20 61.99
CA THR A 287 73.98 58.89 61.40
C THR A 287 72.96 57.84 61.84
N ALA A 288 72.56 57.84 63.12
CA ALA A 288 71.56 56.91 63.63
C ALA A 288 70.15 57.17 63.05
N LEU A 289 69.79 58.43 62.83
CA LEU A 289 68.54 58.81 62.16
C LEU A 289 68.58 58.47 60.67
N GLY A 290 69.72 58.67 60.00
CA GLY A 290 69.95 58.23 58.63
C GLY A 290 69.77 56.71 58.50
N ASP A 291 70.43 55.93 59.34
CA ASP A 291 70.29 54.48 59.37
C ASP A 291 68.86 54.01 59.70
N ALA A 292 68.15 54.71 60.59
CA ALA A 292 66.76 54.40 60.91
C ALA A 292 65.82 54.68 59.73
N LEU A 293 66.06 55.75 58.95
CA LEU A 293 65.30 56.05 57.75
C LEU A 293 65.59 55.05 56.63
N VAL A 294 66.85 54.66 56.43
CA VAL A 294 67.20 53.60 55.44
C VAL A 294 66.54 52.27 55.82
N ARG A 295 66.57 51.87 57.10
CA ARG A 295 65.87 50.65 57.56
C ARG A 295 64.36 50.75 57.39
N TYR A 296 63.78 51.94 57.57
CA TYR A 296 62.35 52.15 57.35
C TYR A 296 62.00 52.05 55.86
N ASP A 297 62.80 52.65 54.97
CA ASP A 297 62.61 52.54 53.52
C ASP A 297 62.80 51.10 53.02
N GLU A 298 63.78 50.35 53.55
CA GLU A 298 63.96 48.92 53.26
C GLU A 298 62.77 48.08 53.75
N PHE A 299 62.22 48.38 54.93
CA PHE A 299 61.01 47.74 55.45
C PHE A 299 59.77 48.03 54.60
N VAL A 300 59.65 49.26 54.08
CA VAL A 300 58.57 49.66 53.17
C VAL A 300 58.72 48.97 51.81
N GLU A 301 59.93 48.88 51.24
CA GLU A 301 60.18 48.13 50.00
C GLU A 301 59.93 46.63 50.14
N GLN A 302 60.32 46.02 51.27
CA GLN A 302 60.04 44.61 51.55
C GLN A 302 58.54 44.36 51.68
N ASN A 303 57.80 45.22 52.39
CA ASN A 303 56.34 45.08 52.48
C ASN A 303 55.63 45.35 51.14
N ARG A 304 56.20 46.20 50.27
CA ARG A 304 55.70 46.40 48.90
C ARG A 304 55.91 45.18 48.00
N LYS A 305 56.94 44.35 48.27
CA LYS A 305 57.16 43.05 47.59
C LYS A 305 56.28 41.91 48.14
N VAL A 306 55.72 42.04 49.34
CA VAL A 306 54.88 41.02 50.01
C VAL A 306 53.38 41.18 49.73
N LEU A 307 52.97 42.20 48.96
CA LEU A 307 51.66 42.25 48.30
C LEU A 307 51.79 41.81 46.84
N PRO A 308 51.81 40.50 46.54
CA PRO A 308 51.60 40.03 45.18
C PRO A 308 50.13 40.33 44.83
N TRP A 309 49.94 40.97 43.69
CA TRP A 309 48.74 40.80 42.90
C TRP A 309 48.69 39.36 42.39
#